data_AF-A0A817JT71-F1
#
_entry.id   AF-A0A817JT71-F1
#
_cell.length_a   1.000
_cell.length_b   1.000
_cell.length_c   1.000
_cell.angle_alpha   90.00
_cell.angle_beta   90.00
_cell.angle_gamma   90.00
#
_symmetry.space_group_name_H-M   'P 1'
#
loop_
_entity.id
_entity.type
_entity.pdbx_description
1 polymer ?
#
loop_
_entity_poly.entity_id
_entity_poly.type
_entity_poly.pdbx_seq_one_letter_code
_entity_poly.pdbx_strand_id
1 'polypeptide(L)'
;MHTDLSEKNIDDLSVKASLDKIKLLSEYFHDINDTYKVVCQSFAEKVDLIENCFEKTVLSNQFTNSATIMVKLYDASNVLHDHLNDKAIETKYLKLKKDFLNYLSNSVRDLSDIFTKVKLEQIDIDHLNSCVRMLETAMNTFNLHEHISKEDINKIYENVSSKILNYFEEIVKKINTEIQNRNVSHTLEEFMKELDSIRTISSIALKTTEIYYATVEKLVGYVYESRRDAEELLRVMFRREGKVDYNKLTQCLSNLKNTHWIEIYRTGVYSDVINNVEQQIIQYIIE
;
A
#
# COMPACT_ATOMS: atom_id res chain seq x y z
N MET A 1 -13.91 50.83 -6.78
CA MET A 1 -14.35 49.74 -7.68
C MET A 1 -13.25 48.72 -7.93
N HIS A 2 -12.01 49.15 -8.16
CA HIS A 2 -10.84 48.24 -8.32
C HIS A 2 -10.61 47.27 -7.15
N THR A 3 -10.73 47.74 -5.91
CA THR A 3 -10.41 46.95 -4.70
C THR A 3 -11.33 45.76 -4.45
N ASP A 4 -12.61 45.87 -4.80
CA ASP A 4 -13.63 44.85 -4.49
C ASP A 4 -13.52 43.64 -5.45
N LEU A 5 -13.17 43.88 -6.72
CA LEU A 5 -13.02 42.82 -7.71
C LEU A 5 -11.71 42.04 -7.55
N SER A 6 -10.63 42.71 -7.12
CA SER A 6 -9.34 42.06 -6.83
C SER A 6 -9.36 41.15 -5.61
N GLU A 7 -10.39 41.19 -4.76
CA GLU A 7 -10.54 40.30 -3.60
C GLU A 7 -11.37 39.03 -3.91
N LYS A 8 -12.04 38.99 -5.07
CA LYS A 8 -12.86 37.84 -5.49
C LYS A 8 -12.03 36.64 -5.90
N ASN A 9 -12.59 35.44 -5.72
CA ASN A 9 -11.95 34.19 -6.20
C ASN A 9 -12.09 34.03 -7.72
N ILE A 10 -11.24 33.19 -8.30
CA ILE A 10 -11.19 32.96 -9.76
C ILE A 10 -12.46 32.26 -10.30
N ASP A 11 -13.21 31.58 -9.43
CA ASP A 11 -14.42 30.81 -9.70
C ASP A 11 -15.73 31.57 -9.37
N ASP A 12 -15.66 32.82 -8.90
CA ASP A 12 -16.85 33.61 -8.57
C ASP A 12 -17.52 34.13 -9.86
N LEU A 13 -18.75 33.69 -10.14
CA LEU A 13 -19.54 34.09 -11.31
C LEU A 13 -19.73 35.62 -11.44
N SER A 14 -19.72 36.36 -10.33
CA SER A 14 -19.82 37.83 -10.36
C SER A 14 -18.59 38.50 -10.98
N VAL A 15 -17.45 37.80 -11.03
CA VAL A 15 -16.22 38.26 -11.68
C VAL A 15 -16.43 38.39 -13.18
N LYS A 16 -17.06 37.39 -13.82
CA LYS A 16 -17.36 37.44 -15.27
C LYS A 16 -18.15 38.69 -15.64
N ALA A 17 -19.29 38.90 -14.98
CA ALA A 17 -20.15 40.05 -15.25
C ALA A 17 -19.44 41.40 -15.00
N SER A 18 -18.49 41.44 -14.06
CA SER A 18 -17.72 42.64 -13.76
C SER A 18 -16.62 42.88 -14.80
N LEU A 19 -15.91 41.83 -15.20
CA LEU A 19 -14.88 41.90 -16.25
C LEU A 19 -15.50 42.24 -17.61
N ASP A 20 -16.68 41.70 -17.96
CA ASP A 20 -17.43 42.05 -19.17
C ASP A 20 -17.75 43.55 -19.24
N LYS A 21 -18.22 44.12 -18.12
CA LYS A 21 -18.52 45.56 -18.04
C LYS A 21 -17.25 46.41 -18.18
N ILE A 22 -16.16 46.03 -17.51
CA ILE A 22 -14.90 46.76 -17.57
C ILE A 22 -14.32 46.67 -18.99
N LYS A 23 -14.38 45.49 -19.63
CA LYS A 23 -13.96 45.27 -21.02
C LYS A 23 -14.74 46.17 -21.98
N LEU A 24 -16.08 46.19 -21.88
CA LEU A 24 -16.90 47.06 -22.72
C LEU A 24 -16.55 48.55 -22.55
N LEU A 25 -16.38 49.01 -21.31
CA LEU A 25 -16.01 50.40 -21.04
C LEU A 25 -14.58 50.73 -21.52
N SER A 26 -13.67 49.75 -21.52
CA SER A 26 -12.29 49.94 -22.00
C SER A 26 -12.19 50.24 -23.49
N GLU A 27 -13.21 49.88 -24.28
CA GLU A 27 -13.27 50.19 -25.71
C GLU A 27 -13.47 51.70 -25.97
N TYR A 28 -14.03 52.43 -24.99
CA TYR A 28 -14.36 53.84 -25.10
C TYR A 28 -13.48 54.77 -24.25
N PHE A 29 -12.84 54.25 -23.20
CA PHE A 29 -12.06 55.03 -22.24
C PHE A 29 -10.68 54.42 -22.00
N HIS A 30 -9.61 55.16 -22.36
CA HIS A 30 -8.24 54.67 -22.28
C HIS A 30 -7.79 54.28 -20.86
N ASP A 31 -8.11 55.11 -19.86
CA ASP A 31 -7.77 54.86 -18.45
C ASP A 31 -8.42 53.59 -17.88
N ILE A 32 -9.55 53.17 -18.48
CA ILE A 32 -10.26 51.93 -18.11
C ILE A 32 -9.59 50.70 -18.75
N ASN A 33 -8.92 50.84 -19.90
CA ASN A 33 -8.18 49.76 -20.53
C ASN A 33 -6.97 49.32 -19.71
N ASP A 34 -6.21 50.27 -19.15
CA ASP A 34 -5.10 49.93 -18.26
C ASP A 34 -5.60 49.25 -16.98
N THR A 35 -6.71 49.75 -16.44
CA THR A 35 -7.46 49.12 -15.35
C THR A 35 -7.85 47.68 -15.68
N TYR A 36 -8.46 47.43 -16.86
CA TYR A 36 -8.86 46.10 -17.30
C TYR A 36 -7.68 45.13 -17.35
N LYS A 37 -6.56 45.55 -17.97
CA LYS A 37 -5.35 44.73 -18.08
C LYS A 37 -4.77 44.38 -16.69
N VAL A 38 -4.72 45.34 -15.77
CA VAL A 38 -4.24 45.12 -14.40
C VAL A 38 -5.12 44.10 -13.67
N VAL A 39 -6.44 44.20 -13.80
CA VAL A 39 -7.34 43.23 -13.18
C VAL A 39 -7.16 41.84 -13.80
N CYS A 40 -7.12 41.71 -15.12
CA CYS A 40 -6.86 40.43 -15.79
C CYS A 40 -5.52 39.82 -15.34
N GLN A 41 -4.47 40.63 -15.26
CA GLN A 41 -3.16 40.18 -14.77
C GLN A 41 -3.25 39.65 -13.33
N SER A 42 -3.98 40.32 -12.45
CA SER A 42 -4.17 39.84 -11.07
C SER A 42 -4.89 38.49 -10.98
N PHE A 43 -5.86 38.23 -11.87
CA PHE A 43 -6.53 36.93 -11.94
C PHE A 43 -5.63 35.85 -12.55
N ALA A 44 -4.79 36.19 -13.52
CA ALA A 44 -3.76 35.28 -14.04
C ALA A 44 -2.77 34.85 -12.93
N GLU A 45 -2.32 35.79 -12.11
CA GLU A 45 -1.45 35.52 -10.95
C GLU A 45 -2.14 34.63 -9.90
N LYS A 46 -3.44 34.83 -9.65
CA LYS A 46 -4.22 33.94 -8.77
C LYS A 46 -4.33 32.52 -9.31
N VAL A 47 -4.49 32.36 -10.63
CA VAL A 47 -4.47 31.03 -11.26
C VAL A 47 -3.11 30.36 -11.06
N ASP A 48 -2.01 31.09 -11.19
CA ASP A 48 -0.66 30.57 -10.92
C ASP A 48 -0.46 30.18 -9.45
N LEU A 49 -1.00 30.97 -8.51
CA LEU A 49 -0.97 30.64 -7.08
C LEU A 49 -1.76 29.35 -6.77
N ILE A 50 -2.88 29.13 -7.45
CA ILE A 50 -3.69 27.92 -7.27
C ILE A 50 -2.96 26.68 -7.77
N GLU A 51 -2.22 26.76 -8.88
CA GLU A 51 -1.34 25.69 -9.34
C GLU A 51 -0.27 25.34 -8.28
N ASN A 52 0.40 26.33 -7.70
CA ASN A 52 1.38 26.10 -6.62
C ASN A 52 0.74 25.49 -5.36
N CYS A 53 -0.49 25.88 -5.04
CA CYS A 53 -1.25 25.29 -3.94
C CYS A 53 -1.59 23.82 -4.22
N PHE A 54 -1.95 23.48 -5.46
CA PHE A 54 -2.25 22.10 -5.86
C PHE A 54 -1.04 21.19 -5.64
N GLU A 55 0.14 21.61 -6.08
CA GLU A 55 1.36 20.82 -5.91
C GLU A 55 1.62 20.50 -4.43
N LYS A 56 1.48 21.50 -3.55
CA LYS A 56 1.63 21.31 -2.10
C LYS A 56 0.60 20.34 -1.51
N THR A 57 -0.66 20.44 -1.93
CA THR A 57 -1.71 19.54 -1.43
C THR A 57 -1.51 18.10 -1.92
N VAL A 58 -1.03 17.92 -3.15
CA VAL A 58 -0.71 16.60 -3.70
C VAL A 58 0.46 15.96 -2.96
N LEU A 59 1.57 16.68 -2.79
CA LEU A 59 2.75 16.20 -2.06
C LEU A 59 2.44 15.86 -0.59
N SER A 60 1.41 16.48 -0.02
CA SER A 60 0.96 16.23 1.36
C SER A 60 -0.16 15.18 1.45
N ASN A 61 -0.49 14.49 0.34
CA ASN A 61 -1.59 13.52 0.24
C ASN A 61 -2.98 14.07 0.63
N GLN A 62 -3.17 15.39 0.54
CA GLN A 62 -4.45 16.06 0.82
C GLN A 62 -5.33 16.05 -0.44
N PHE A 63 -5.76 14.87 -0.86
CA PHE A 63 -6.44 14.70 -2.15
C PHE A 63 -7.83 15.35 -2.22
N THR A 64 -8.55 15.47 -1.10
CA THR A 64 -9.78 16.26 -1.02
C THR A 64 -9.52 17.73 -1.36
N ASN A 65 -8.46 18.33 -0.79
CA ASN A 65 -8.08 19.71 -1.09
C ASN A 65 -7.62 19.86 -2.54
N SER A 66 -6.87 18.87 -3.03
CA SER A 66 -6.42 18.82 -4.43
C SER A 66 -7.61 18.79 -5.39
N ALA A 67 -8.65 18.00 -5.10
CA ALA A 67 -9.89 17.97 -5.87
C ALA A 67 -10.63 19.32 -5.83
N THR A 68 -10.75 19.95 -4.66
CA THR A 68 -11.35 21.30 -4.55
C THR A 68 -10.59 22.32 -5.40
N ILE A 69 -9.26 22.23 -5.48
CA ILE A 69 -8.46 23.10 -6.34
C ILE A 69 -8.75 22.83 -7.83
N MET A 70 -8.88 21.56 -8.23
CA MET A 70 -9.23 21.21 -9.61
C MET A 70 -10.63 21.71 -10.00
N VAL A 71 -11.62 21.61 -9.11
CA VAL A 71 -12.96 22.21 -9.31
C VAL A 71 -12.84 23.71 -9.54
N LYS A 72 -12.15 24.43 -8.64
CA LYS A 72 -11.95 25.89 -8.77
C LYS A 72 -11.30 26.28 -10.09
N LEU A 73 -10.28 25.54 -10.51
CA LEU A 73 -9.59 25.82 -11.77
C LEU A 73 -10.47 25.50 -12.99
N TYR A 74 -11.26 24.44 -12.91
CA TYR A 74 -12.25 24.09 -13.93
C TYR A 74 -13.34 25.15 -14.05
N ASP A 75 -13.92 25.60 -12.94
CA ASP A 75 -14.96 26.64 -12.94
C ASP A 75 -14.41 27.99 -13.39
N ALA A 76 -13.17 28.32 -13.01
CA ALA A 76 -12.49 29.52 -13.47
C ALA A 76 -12.30 29.55 -14.99
N SER A 77 -12.17 28.39 -15.65
CA SER A 77 -12.12 28.34 -17.11
C SER A 77 -13.40 28.88 -17.74
N ASN A 78 -14.57 28.68 -17.11
CA ASN A 78 -15.85 29.24 -17.58
C ASN A 78 -16.03 30.72 -17.24
N VAL A 79 -15.51 31.14 -16.07
CA VAL A 79 -15.62 32.52 -15.57
C VAL A 79 -14.70 33.48 -16.32
N LEU A 80 -13.46 33.06 -16.58
CA LEU A 80 -12.39 33.91 -17.10
C LEU A 80 -12.16 33.72 -18.61
N HIS A 81 -12.98 32.90 -19.28
CA HIS A 81 -12.80 32.49 -20.67
C HIS A 81 -12.53 33.67 -21.62
N ASP A 82 -13.43 34.65 -21.56
CA ASP A 82 -13.44 35.80 -22.45
C ASP A 82 -12.42 36.89 -22.08
N HIS A 83 -11.65 36.67 -21.00
CA HIS A 83 -10.81 37.68 -20.34
C HIS A 83 -9.35 37.26 -20.20
N LEU A 84 -9.09 35.97 -20.08
CA LEU A 84 -7.77 35.36 -20.06
C LEU A 84 -7.59 34.50 -21.30
N ASN A 85 -6.35 34.15 -21.62
CA ASN A 85 -6.11 33.21 -22.71
C ASN A 85 -6.60 31.82 -22.29
N ASP A 86 -7.73 31.37 -22.85
CA ASP A 86 -8.34 30.07 -22.53
C ASP A 86 -7.41 28.89 -22.57
N LYS A 87 -6.56 28.88 -23.59
CA LYS A 87 -5.56 27.83 -23.77
C LYS A 87 -4.62 27.77 -22.57
N ALA A 88 -4.39 28.88 -21.87
CA ALA A 88 -3.54 28.91 -20.69
C ALA A 88 -4.19 28.22 -19.47
N ILE A 89 -5.48 28.49 -19.19
CA ILE A 89 -6.18 27.85 -18.07
C ILE A 89 -6.40 26.37 -18.34
N GLU A 90 -6.85 26.01 -19.54
CA GLU A 90 -7.04 24.62 -19.96
C GLU A 90 -5.72 23.83 -19.91
N THR A 91 -4.62 24.41 -20.40
CA THR A 91 -3.28 23.79 -20.33
C THR A 91 -2.84 23.54 -18.89
N LYS A 92 -3.08 24.51 -17.99
CA LYS A 92 -2.77 24.34 -16.56
C LYS A 92 -3.60 23.23 -15.93
N TYR A 93 -4.91 23.19 -16.20
CA TYR A 93 -5.78 22.14 -15.70
C TYR A 93 -5.36 20.74 -16.17
N LEU A 94 -5.02 20.59 -17.46
CA LEU A 94 -4.47 19.33 -18.00
C LEU A 94 -3.12 18.97 -17.38
N LYS A 95 -2.27 19.97 -17.12
CA LYS A 95 -1.00 19.77 -16.41
C LYS A 95 -1.24 19.24 -14.99
N LEU A 96 -2.19 19.79 -14.23
CA LEU A 96 -2.50 19.30 -12.88
C LEU A 96 -2.90 17.82 -12.88
N LYS A 97 -3.72 17.37 -13.84
CA LYS A 97 -4.08 15.96 -14.00
C LYS A 97 -2.84 15.08 -14.20
N LYS A 98 -1.96 15.52 -15.10
CA LYS A 98 -0.72 14.79 -15.42
C LYS A 98 0.22 14.75 -14.21
N ASP A 99 0.38 15.87 -13.50
CA ASP A 99 1.26 15.99 -12.35
C ASP A 99 0.78 15.12 -11.19
N PHE A 100 -0.53 15.03 -10.96
CA PHE A 100 -1.11 14.12 -9.98
C PHE A 100 -0.81 12.64 -10.29
N LEU A 101 -1.06 12.19 -11.53
CA LEU A 101 -0.80 10.82 -11.92
C LEU A 101 0.70 10.49 -11.92
N ASN A 102 1.54 11.46 -12.30
CA ASN A 102 2.99 11.35 -12.20
C ASN A 102 3.44 11.23 -10.74
N TYR A 103 2.87 12.02 -9.83
CA TYR A 103 3.16 11.92 -8.40
C TYR A 103 2.87 10.51 -7.87
N LEU A 104 1.66 10.00 -8.10
CA LEU A 104 1.30 8.63 -7.67
C LEU A 104 2.23 7.57 -8.28
N SER A 105 2.53 7.68 -9.57
CA SER A 105 3.41 6.74 -10.28
C SER A 105 4.85 6.79 -9.78
N ASN A 106 5.36 7.99 -9.48
CA ASN A 106 6.71 8.19 -8.96
C ASN A 106 6.83 7.68 -7.53
N SER A 107 5.82 7.89 -6.69
CA SER A 107 5.80 7.39 -5.31
C SER A 107 5.90 5.87 -5.22
N VAL A 108 5.49 5.14 -6.27
CA VAL A 108 5.55 3.67 -6.30
C VAL A 108 6.69 3.10 -7.16
N ARG A 109 7.43 3.97 -7.85
CA ARG A 109 8.45 3.55 -8.84
C ARG A 109 9.58 2.76 -8.18
N ASP A 110 10.04 3.25 -7.04
CA ASP A 110 11.21 2.73 -6.35
C ASP A 110 10.87 1.49 -5.48
N LEU A 111 9.61 1.04 -5.47
CA LEU A 111 9.20 -0.20 -4.80
C LEU A 111 9.77 -1.46 -5.48
N SER A 112 10.20 -1.36 -6.74
CA SER A 112 10.76 -2.52 -7.45
C SER A 112 12.01 -3.08 -6.76
N ASP A 113 12.86 -2.22 -6.20
CA ASP A 113 14.08 -2.61 -5.49
C ASP A 113 13.76 -3.37 -4.20
N ILE A 114 12.65 -3.03 -3.53
CA ILE A 114 12.20 -3.71 -2.30
C ILE A 114 11.97 -5.20 -2.57
N PHE A 115 11.32 -5.54 -3.69
CA PHE A 115 11.01 -6.93 -4.03
C PHE A 115 12.22 -7.74 -4.51
N THR A 116 13.39 -7.11 -4.69
CA THR A 116 14.65 -7.82 -5.00
C THR A 116 15.39 -8.28 -3.75
N LYS A 117 15.00 -7.79 -2.57
CA LYS A 117 15.61 -8.15 -1.30
C LYS A 117 15.30 -9.61 -0.94
N VAL A 118 16.24 -10.24 -0.24
CA VAL A 118 16.07 -11.63 0.26
C VAL A 118 15.01 -11.69 1.36
N LYS A 119 14.93 -10.63 2.17
CA LYS A 119 14.02 -10.46 3.31
C LYS A 119 13.63 -9.00 3.40
N LEU A 120 12.35 -8.72 3.67
CA LEU A 120 11.88 -7.35 3.90
C LEU A 120 12.19 -6.89 5.32
N GLU A 121 12.69 -5.66 5.43
CA GLU A 121 12.84 -4.99 6.72
C GLU A 121 11.58 -4.20 7.07
N GLN A 122 11.41 -3.81 8.34
CA GLN A 122 10.24 -3.04 8.78
C GLN A 122 10.07 -1.73 7.97
N ILE A 123 11.18 -1.07 7.62
CA ILE A 123 11.16 0.15 6.81
C ILE A 123 10.58 -0.09 5.41
N ASP A 124 10.80 -1.28 4.84
CA ASP A 124 10.24 -1.66 3.54
C ASP A 124 8.73 -1.87 3.65
N ILE A 125 8.29 -2.55 4.71
CA ILE A 125 6.87 -2.78 4.99
C ILE A 125 6.13 -1.46 5.22
N ASP A 126 6.71 -0.56 6.01
CA ASP A 126 6.15 0.77 6.28
C ASP A 126 6.04 1.58 4.99
N HIS A 127 7.06 1.51 4.12
CA HIS A 127 7.04 2.18 2.83
C HIS A 127 5.95 1.62 1.89
N LEU A 128 5.83 0.29 1.79
CA LEU A 128 4.77 -0.37 1.02
C LEU A 128 3.38 0.02 1.54
N ASN A 129 3.18 -0.03 2.86
CA ASN A 129 1.92 0.34 3.50
C ASN A 129 1.55 1.81 3.24
N SER A 130 2.52 2.72 3.36
CA SER A 130 2.32 4.15 3.05
C SER A 130 1.87 4.36 1.61
N CYS A 131 2.53 3.70 0.65
CA CYS A 131 2.17 3.78 -0.76
C CYS A 131 0.76 3.23 -1.04
N VAL A 132 0.44 2.05 -0.50
CA VAL A 132 -0.88 1.43 -0.66
C VAL A 132 -1.97 2.31 -0.07
N ARG A 133 -1.77 2.83 1.15
CA ARG A 133 -2.73 3.76 1.81
C ARG A 133 -2.93 5.05 1.02
N MET A 134 -1.85 5.61 0.46
CA MET A 134 -1.93 6.79 -0.40
C MET A 134 -2.82 6.50 -1.62
N LEU A 135 -2.58 5.39 -2.33
CA LEU A 135 -3.38 5.00 -3.50
C LEU A 135 -4.84 4.75 -3.15
N GLU A 136 -5.10 4.05 -2.04
CA GLU A 136 -6.46 3.83 -1.53
C GLU A 136 -7.16 5.15 -1.19
N THR A 137 -6.45 6.10 -0.58
CA THR A 137 -6.98 7.43 -0.28
C THR A 137 -7.36 8.18 -1.57
N ALA A 138 -6.51 8.11 -2.61
CA ALA A 138 -6.81 8.68 -3.91
C ALA A 138 -8.04 8.01 -4.56
N MET A 139 -8.11 6.68 -4.54
CA MET A 139 -9.25 5.91 -5.06
C MET A 139 -10.58 6.19 -4.34
N ASN A 140 -10.52 6.54 -3.05
CA ASN A 140 -11.70 6.79 -2.22
C ASN A 140 -12.11 8.27 -2.19
N THR A 141 -11.32 9.17 -2.78
CA THR A 141 -11.66 10.60 -2.84
C THR A 141 -12.66 10.85 -3.98
N PHE A 142 -13.96 10.83 -3.66
CA PHE A 142 -15.04 10.89 -4.67
C PHE A 142 -14.93 12.08 -5.63
N ASN A 143 -14.76 13.30 -5.12
CA ASN A 143 -14.70 14.53 -5.94
C ASN A 143 -13.46 14.58 -6.86
N LEU A 144 -12.43 13.75 -6.61
CA LEU A 144 -11.27 13.67 -7.48
C LEU A 144 -11.62 13.03 -8.82
N HIS A 145 -12.59 12.12 -8.83
CA HIS A 145 -12.91 11.28 -9.99
C HIS A 145 -13.66 12.01 -11.11
N GLU A 146 -14.16 13.21 -10.83
CA GLU A 146 -14.68 14.14 -11.86
C GLU A 146 -13.54 14.70 -12.73
N HIS A 147 -12.32 14.69 -12.22
CA HIS A 147 -11.15 15.31 -12.86
C HIS A 147 -10.10 14.29 -13.28
N ILE A 148 -9.92 13.23 -12.50
CA ILE A 148 -8.89 12.19 -12.70
C ILE A 148 -9.58 10.84 -12.80
N SER A 149 -9.24 10.04 -13.81
CA SER A 149 -9.84 8.72 -13.97
C SER A 149 -9.52 7.81 -12.79
N LYS A 150 -10.57 7.25 -12.18
CA LYS A 150 -10.44 6.21 -11.15
C LYS A 150 -9.74 4.98 -11.69
N GLU A 151 -9.97 4.64 -12.95
CA GLU A 151 -9.33 3.52 -13.65
C GLU A 151 -7.82 3.70 -13.74
N ASP A 152 -7.33 4.92 -14.00
CA ASP A 152 -5.89 5.19 -14.07
C ASP A 152 -5.21 5.06 -12.70
N ILE A 153 -5.85 5.56 -11.63
CA ILE A 153 -5.37 5.35 -10.26
C ILE A 153 -5.38 3.86 -9.92
N ASN A 154 -6.45 3.15 -10.28
CA ASN A 154 -6.59 1.71 -10.02
C ASN A 154 -5.52 0.87 -10.74
N LYS A 155 -5.09 1.25 -11.95
CA LYS A 155 -3.97 0.59 -12.64
C LYS A 155 -2.67 0.69 -11.84
N ILE A 156 -2.38 1.86 -11.25
CA ILE A 156 -1.20 2.05 -10.41
C ILE A 156 -1.30 1.18 -9.16
N TYR A 157 -2.47 1.19 -8.51
CA TYR A 157 -2.75 0.36 -7.33
C TYR A 157 -2.59 -1.14 -7.61
N GLU A 158 -3.22 -1.67 -8.65
CA GLU A 158 -3.17 -3.10 -8.95
C GLU A 158 -1.77 -3.57 -9.36
N ASN A 159 -0.96 -2.72 -10.00
CA ASN A 159 0.45 -3.01 -10.26
C ASN A 159 1.26 -3.20 -8.98
N VAL A 160 1.06 -2.34 -7.97
CA VAL A 160 1.73 -2.49 -6.67
C VAL A 160 1.17 -3.69 -5.89
N SER A 161 -0.16 -3.80 -5.81
CA SER A 161 -0.85 -4.87 -5.09
C SER A 161 -0.40 -6.24 -5.62
N SER A 162 -0.35 -6.42 -6.94
CA SER A 162 0.07 -7.67 -7.58
C SER A 162 1.53 -8.02 -7.26
N LYS A 163 2.45 -7.04 -7.17
CA LYS A 163 3.85 -7.31 -6.77
C LYS A 163 3.95 -7.77 -5.32
N ILE A 164 3.19 -7.14 -4.41
CA ILE A 164 3.15 -7.56 -2.99
C ILE A 164 2.58 -8.98 -2.88
N LEU A 165 1.50 -9.28 -3.60
CA LEU A 165 0.89 -10.61 -3.61
C LEU A 165 1.84 -11.68 -4.16
N ASN A 166 2.54 -11.38 -5.27
CA ASN A 166 3.53 -12.30 -5.82
C ASN A 166 4.66 -12.57 -4.82
N TYR A 167 5.16 -11.54 -4.14
CA TYR A 167 6.20 -11.72 -3.11
C TYR A 167 5.70 -12.57 -1.93
N PHE A 168 4.46 -12.34 -1.48
CA PHE A 168 3.80 -13.14 -0.45
C PHE A 168 3.70 -14.62 -0.88
N GLU A 169 3.27 -14.88 -2.11
CA GLU A 169 3.18 -16.24 -2.66
C GLU A 169 4.55 -16.92 -2.78
N GLU A 170 5.61 -16.19 -3.13
CA GLU A 170 6.97 -16.72 -3.15
C GLU A 170 7.44 -17.16 -1.75
N ILE A 171 7.11 -16.41 -0.70
CA ILE A 171 7.39 -16.85 0.68
C ILE A 171 6.61 -18.12 1.01
N VAL A 172 5.33 -18.21 0.64
CA VAL A 172 4.53 -19.42 0.83
C VAL A 172 5.16 -20.62 0.10
N LYS A 173 5.68 -20.45 -1.12
CA LYS A 173 6.41 -21.50 -1.85
C LYS A 173 7.68 -21.93 -1.11
N LYS A 174 8.45 -20.99 -0.56
CA LYS A 174 9.64 -21.30 0.27
C LYS A 174 9.24 -22.12 1.50
N ILE A 175 8.18 -21.74 2.21
CA ILE A 175 7.64 -22.52 3.35
C ILE A 175 7.30 -23.95 2.93
N ASN A 176 6.54 -24.13 1.84
CA ASN A 176 6.18 -25.46 1.37
C ASN A 176 7.42 -26.32 1.01
N THR A 177 8.45 -25.69 0.44
CA THR A 177 9.72 -26.36 0.09
C THR A 177 10.47 -26.81 1.34
N GLU A 178 10.57 -25.94 2.35
CA GLU A 178 11.24 -26.28 3.63
C GLU A 178 10.51 -27.40 4.39
N ILE A 179 9.16 -27.40 4.37
CA ILE A 179 8.35 -28.50 4.91
C ILE A 179 8.68 -29.82 4.22
N GLN A 180 8.73 -29.83 2.88
CA GLN A 180 9.05 -31.04 2.09
C GLN A 180 10.47 -31.55 2.37
N ASN A 181 11.43 -30.64 2.54
CA ASN A 181 12.82 -30.97 2.85
C ASN A 181 13.04 -31.40 4.31
N ARG A 182 12.00 -31.34 5.17
CA ARG A 182 12.07 -31.60 6.62
C ARG A 182 13.15 -30.77 7.32
N ASN A 183 13.34 -29.55 6.80
CA ASN A 183 14.39 -28.63 7.22
C ASN A 183 13.95 -27.74 8.40
N VAL A 184 14.95 -26.99 8.87
CA VAL A 184 15.03 -26.28 10.14
C VAL A 184 13.83 -25.38 10.43
N SER A 185 13.15 -25.66 11.56
CA SER A 185 11.99 -24.92 12.05
C SER A 185 12.21 -23.40 12.22
N HIS A 186 13.44 -22.96 12.47
CA HIS A 186 13.73 -21.52 12.62
C HIS A 186 13.51 -20.73 11.32
N THR A 187 13.88 -21.30 10.17
CA THR A 187 13.64 -20.68 8.85
C THR A 187 12.14 -20.52 8.58
N LEU A 188 11.33 -21.50 8.99
CA LEU A 188 9.87 -21.45 8.88
C LEU A 188 9.27 -20.34 9.75
N GLU A 189 9.79 -20.14 10.96
CA GLU A 189 9.37 -19.05 11.84
C GLU A 189 9.63 -17.68 11.19
N GLU A 190 10.82 -17.49 10.60
CA GLU A 190 11.18 -16.24 9.93
C GLU A 190 10.27 -15.95 8.74
N PHE A 191 9.97 -16.95 7.91
CA PHE A 191 9.04 -16.78 6.80
C PHE A 191 7.63 -16.44 7.28
N MET A 192 7.14 -17.07 8.35
CA MET A 192 5.82 -16.74 8.91
C MET A 192 5.77 -15.30 9.44
N LYS A 193 6.81 -14.84 10.15
CA LYS A 193 6.92 -13.44 10.59
C LYS A 193 6.92 -12.46 9.42
N GLU A 194 7.53 -12.83 8.29
CA GLU A 194 7.52 -12.01 7.09
C GLU A 194 6.12 -11.96 6.45
N LEU A 195 5.40 -13.08 6.37
CA LEU A 195 3.99 -13.09 5.95
C LEU A 195 3.11 -12.20 6.85
N ASP A 196 3.30 -12.26 8.17
CA ASP A 196 2.58 -11.41 9.13
C ASP A 196 2.86 -9.93 8.91
N SER A 197 4.14 -9.59 8.67
CA SER A 197 4.56 -8.22 8.42
C SER A 197 3.91 -7.66 7.14
N ILE A 198 3.86 -8.45 6.06
CA ILE A 198 3.17 -8.07 4.82
C ILE A 198 1.66 -7.88 5.06
N ARG A 199 1.05 -8.74 5.89
CA ARG A 199 -0.38 -8.69 6.23
C ARG A 199 -0.75 -7.52 7.16
N THR A 200 0.20 -6.69 7.60
CA THR A 200 -0.12 -5.40 8.21
C THR A 200 -0.76 -4.43 7.21
N ILE A 201 -0.55 -4.65 5.91
CA ILE A 201 -1.23 -3.92 4.83
C ILE A 201 -2.63 -4.51 4.65
N SER A 202 -3.66 -3.77 5.07
CA SER A 202 -5.02 -4.30 5.24
C SER A 202 -5.63 -4.90 3.97
N SER A 203 -5.47 -4.25 2.82
CA SER A 203 -5.97 -4.77 1.53
C SER A 203 -5.27 -6.05 1.09
N ILE A 204 -3.98 -6.20 1.41
CA ILE A 204 -3.22 -7.42 1.15
C ILE A 204 -3.65 -8.53 2.11
N ALA A 205 -3.90 -8.22 3.38
CA ALA A 205 -4.39 -9.18 4.37
C ALA A 205 -5.71 -9.83 3.90
N LEU A 206 -6.64 -9.03 3.39
CA LEU A 206 -7.91 -9.51 2.83
C LEU A 206 -7.66 -10.47 1.65
N LYS A 207 -6.84 -10.06 0.68
CA LYS A 207 -6.55 -10.87 -0.52
C LYS A 207 -5.77 -12.17 -0.21
N THR A 208 -5.02 -12.23 0.89
CA THR A 208 -4.15 -13.39 1.22
C THR A 208 -4.70 -14.28 2.33
N THR A 209 -5.90 -14.01 2.87
CA THR A 209 -6.45 -14.70 4.05
C THR A 209 -6.50 -16.22 3.90
N GLU A 210 -7.06 -16.72 2.80
CA GLU A 210 -7.20 -18.16 2.57
C GLU A 210 -5.83 -18.87 2.48
N ILE A 211 -4.92 -18.33 1.66
CA ILE A 211 -3.58 -18.90 1.46
C ILE A 211 -2.77 -18.88 2.76
N TYR A 212 -2.89 -17.80 3.54
CA TYR A 212 -2.22 -17.66 4.83
C TYR A 212 -2.65 -18.77 5.80
N TYR A 213 -3.95 -18.93 6.04
CA TYR A 213 -4.44 -19.95 6.97
C TYR A 213 -4.19 -21.38 6.47
N ALA A 214 -4.29 -21.62 5.16
CA ALA A 214 -3.89 -22.90 4.58
C ALA A 214 -2.39 -23.20 4.83
N THR A 215 -1.54 -22.18 4.83
CA THR A 215 -0.11 -22.33 5.14
C THR A 215 0.11 -22.65 6.61
N VAL A 216 -0.61 -21.99 7.52
CA VAL A 216 -0.60 -22.30 8.97
C VAL A 216 -1.01 -23.76 9.21
N GLU A 217 -2.10 -24.23 8.59
CA GLU A 217 -2.55 -25.62 8.75
C GLU A 217 -1.53 -26.64 8.26
N LYS A 218 -0.82 -26.35 7.16
CA LYS A 218 0.28 -27.21 6.67
C LYS A 218 1.44 -27.27 7.67
N LEU A 219 1.80 -26.15 8.29
CA LEU A 219 2.84 -26.10 9.32
C LEU A 219 2.43 -26.90 10.55
N VAL A 220 1.19 -26.77 11.00
CA VAL A 220 0.64 -27.58 12.09
C VAL A 220 0.68 -29.07 11.74
N GLY A 221 0.28 -29.44 10.52
CA GLY A 221 0.39 -30.80 10.01
C GLY A 221 1.83 -31.34 10.06
N TYR A 222 2.80 -30.53 9.64
CA TYR A 222 4.22 -30.87 9.71
C TYR A 222 4.71 -31.12 11.14
N VAL A 223 4.24 -30.36 12.13
CA VAL A 223 4.56 -30.59 13.55
C VAL A 223 4.01 -31.94 14.01
N TYR A 224 2.75 -32.26 13.69
CA TYR A 224 2.16 -33.56 14.04
C TYR A 224 2.85 -34.75 13.35
N GLU A 225 3.27 -34.60 12.09
CA GLU A 225 4.05 -35.61 11.40
C GLU A 225 5.42 -35.82 12.05
N SER A 226 6.10 -34.73 12.42
CA SER A 226 7.37 -34.78 13.14
C SER A 226 7.23 -35.49 14.49
N ARG A 227 6.11 -35.27 15.20
CA ARG A 227 5.77 -35.99 16.42
C ARG A 227 5.63 -37.48 16.17
N ARG A 228 4.78 -37.87 15.23
CA ARG A 228 4.53 -39.28 14.89
C ARG A 228 5.84 -40.00 14.54
N ASP A 229 6.70 -39.35 13.78
CA ASP A 229 7.98 -39.92 13.39
C ASP A 229 8.95 -40.06 14.59
N ALA A 230 8.94 -39.11 15.53
CA ALA A 230 9.70 -39.23 16.77
C ALA A 230 9.17 -40.37 17.66
N GLU A 231 7.86 -40.45 17.87
CA GLU A 231 7.22 -41.50 18.67
C GLU A 231 7.51 -42.90 18.10
N GLU A 232 7.45 -43.07 16.77
CA GLU A 232 7.76 -44.33 16.12
C GLU A 232 9.24 -44.73 16.33
N LEU A 233 10.17 -43.78 16.15
CA LEU A 233 11.60 -44.03 16.37
C LEU A 233 11.93 -44.33 17.83
N LEU A 234 11.26 -43.66 18.77
CA LEU A 234 11.37 -43.95 20.21
C LEU A 234 10.81 -45.34 20.54
N ARG A 235 9.66 -45.72 19.99
CA ARG A 235 9.09 -47.07 20.18
C ARG A 235 10.06 -48.17 19.74
N VAL A 236 10.63 -48.03 18.54
CA VAL A 236 11.61 -48.96 17.98
C VAL A 236 12.85 -49.05 18.90
N MET A 237 13.32 -47.90 19.40
CA MET A 237 14.43 -47.82 20.34
C MET A 237 14.14 -48.54 21.66
N PHE A 238 12.98 -48.26 22.27
CA PHE A 238 12.60 -48.82 23.57
C PHE A 238 12.38 -50.32 23.52
N ARG A 239 11.81 -50.83 22.42
CA ARG A 239 11.56 -52.27 22.22
C ARG A 239 12.75 -53.04 21.66
N ARG A 240 13.87 -52.35 21.35
CA ARG A 240 15.06 -52.93 20.70
C ARG A 240 14.72 -53.66 19.39
N GLU A 241 13.70 -53.17 18.68
CA GLU A 241 13.20 -53.76 17.44
C GLU A 241 14.08 -53.34 16.26
N GLY A 242 15.21 -54.01 16.05
CA GLY A 242 16.10 -53.71 14.91
C GLY A 242 16.98 -52.47 15.12
N LYS A 243 17.46 -51.89 14.01
CA LYS A 243 18.43 -50.78 14.03
C LYS A 243 17.71 -49.44 14.00
N VAL A 244 17.77 -48.70 15.11
CA VAL A 244 17.24 -47.33 15.21
C VAL A 244 18.07 -46.36 14.36
N ASP A 245 17.39 -45.49 13.61
CA ASP A 245 18.03 -44.35 12.95
C ASP A 245 18.12 -43.17 13.93
N TYR A 246 19.22 -43.11 14.68
CA TYR A 246 19.46 -42.06 15.67
C TYR A 246 19.63 -40.66 15.06
N ASN A 247 20.08 -40.58 13.79
CA ASN A 247 20.20 -39.29 13.11
C ASN A 247 18.81 -38.72 12.83
N LYS A 248 17.92 -39.55 12.30
CA LYS A 248 16.53 -39.17 12.05
C LYS A 248 15.78 -38.83 13.34
N LEU A 249 16.00 -39.59 14.42
CA LEU A 249 15.40 -39.30 15.72
C LEU A 249 15.87 -37.94 16.27
N THR A 250 17.18 -37.68 16.21
CA THR A 250 17.75 -36.38 16.63
C THR A 250 17.18 -35.23 15.80
N GLN A 251 17.03 -35.40 14.49
CA GLN A 251 16.41 -34.41 13.62
C GLN A 251 14.95 -34.15 13.98
N CYS A 252 14.13 -35.19 14.15
CA CYS A 252 12.73 -35.06 14.55
C CYS A 252 12.58 -34.33 15.89
N LEU A 253 13.35 -34.73 16.91
CA LEU A 253 13.32 -34.08 18.22
C LEU A 253 13.80 -32.62 18.17
N SER A 254 14.84 -32.33 17.37
CA SER A 254 15.32 -30.96 17.15
C SER A 254 14.25 -30.10 16.47
N ASN A 255 13.59 -30.63 15.43
CA ASN A 255 12.50 -29.95 14.74
C ASN A 255 11.36 -29.65 15.72
N LEU A 256 10.90 -30.65 16.48
CA LEU A 256 9.85 -30.47 17.48
C LEU A 256 10.22 -29.39 18.51
N LYS A 257 11.41 -29.48 19.13
CA LYS A 257 11.89 -28.47 20.09
C LYS A 257 11.88 -27.05 19.51
N ASN A 258 12.24 -26.92 18.25
CA ASN A 258 12.33 -25.62 17.58
C ASN A 258 10.98 -25.13 17.01
N THR A 259 9.86 -25.84 17.20
CA THR A 259 8.52 -25.44 16.70
C THR A 259 7.66 -24.73 17.72
N HIS A 260 8.21 -24.30 18.87
CA HIS A 260 7.45 -23.61 19.92
C HIS A 260 6.68 -22.37 19.43
N TRP A 261 7.22 -21.68 18.44
CA TRP A 261 6.60 -20.50 17.83
C TRP A 261 5.22 -20.77 17.20
N ILE A 262 4.87 -22.03 16.91
CA ILE A 262 3.56 -22.39 16.32
C ILE A 262 2.40 -22.05 17.26
N GLU A 263 2.64 -21.96 18.58
CA GLU A 263 1.64 -21.59 19.59
C GLU A 263 1.04 -20.20 19.35
N ILE A 264 1.80 -19.30 18.73
CA ILE A 264 1.32 -17.97 18.33
C ILE A 264 0.17 -18.08 17.33
N TYR A 265 0.21 -19.10 16.47
CA TYR A 265 -0.75 -19.29 15.37
C TYR A 265 -1.84 -20.31 15.71
N ARG A 266 -1.52 -21.33 16.52
CA ARG A 266 -2.49 -22.33 16.97
C ARG A 266 -2.17 -22.82 18.37
N THR A 267 -2.92 -22.29 19.33
CA THR A 267 -2.75 -22.59 20.75
C THR A 267 -2.99 -24.07 21.06
N GLY A 268 -2.12 -24.65 21.89
CA GLY A 268 -2.18 -26.02 22.38
C GLY A 268 -1.42 -27.04 21.54
N VAL A 269 -1.05 -26.71 20.29
CA VAL A 269 -0.39 -27.67 19.39
C VAL A 269 0.98 -28.10 19.91
N TYR A 270 1.82 -27.16 20.31
CA TYR A 270 3.17 -27.47 20.77
C TYR A 270 3.14 -28.15 22.13
N SER A 271 2.32 -27.66 23.06
CA SER A 271 2.19 -28.29 24.38
C SER A 271 1.72 -29.73 24.26
N ASP A 272 0.71 -29.99 23.43
CA ASP A 272 0.20 -31.35 23.21
C ASP A 272 1.27 -32.25 22.59
N VAL A 273 2.06 -31.71 21.66
CA VAL A 273 3.07 -32.48 20.94
C VAL A 273 4.28 -32.81 21.82
N ILE A 274 4.85 -31.81 22.50
CA ILE A 274 6.06 -32.00 23.31
C ILE A 274 5.75 -32.82 24.57
N ASN A 275 4.64 -32.55 25.27
CA ASN A 275 4.31 -33.29 26.49
C ASN A 275 4.17 -34.79 26.22
N ASN A 276 3.59 -35.18 25.08
CA ASN A 276 3.44 -36.59 24.70
C ASN A 276 4.81 -37.27 24.48
N VAL A 277 5.73 -36.59 23.78
CA VAL A 277 7.07 -37.13 23.51
C VAL A 277 7.90 -37.20 24.80
N GLU A 278 7.85 -36.15 25.62
CA GLU A 278 8.55 -36.11 26.92
C GLU A 278 8.07 -37.21 27.86
N GLN A 279 6.76 -37.43 27.96
CA GLN A 279 6.19 -38.50 28.81
C GLN A 279 6.68 -39.89 28.38
N GLN A 280 6.72 -40.18 27.08
CA GLN A 280 7.25 -41.46 26.59
C GLN A 280 8.72 -41.67 26.95
N ILE A 281 9.54 -40.62 26.84
CA ILE A 281 10.96 -40.68 27.21
C ILE A 281 11.13 -40.88 28.72
N ILE A 282 10.40 -40.12 29.54
CA ILE A 282 10.45 -40.22 31.01
C ILE A 282 10.03 -41.61 31.46
N GLN A 283 8.93 -42.14 30.92
CA GLN A 283 8.44 -43.47 31.29
C GLN A 283 9.49 -44.55 31.02
N TYR A 284 10.18 -44.50 29.87
CA TYR A 284 11.23 -45.47 29.56
C TYR A 284 12.49 -45.36 30.44
N ILE A 285 12.82 -44.16 30.96
CA ILE A 285 13.99 -43.98 31.84
C ILE A 285 13.72 -44.51 33.25
N ILE A 286 12.46 -44.44 33.70
CA ILE A 286 12.04 -44.84 35.05
C ILE A 286 11.79 -46.35 35.14
N GLU A 287 11.33 -46.99 34.05
CA GLU A 287 11.12 -48.44 33.93
C GLU A 287 12.43 -49.22 33.65
#